data_AF-A0A9N8DV55-F1
#
_entry.id   AF-A0A9N8DV55-F1
#
_cell.length_a   1.000
_cell.length_b   1.000
_cell.length_c   1.000
_cell.angle_alpha   90.00
_cell.angle_beta   90.00
_cell.angle_gamma   90.00
#
_symmetry.space_group_name_H-M   'P 1'
#
loop_
_entity.id
_entity.type
_entity.pdbx_description
1 polymer ?
#
loop_
_entity_poly.entity_id
_entity_poly.type
_entity_poly.pdbx_seq_one_letter_code
_entity_poly.pdbx_strand_id
1 'polypeptide(L)'
;MDMMTTTLEAMFSQEKAYHCQDYILQDNHNDPQWLVWRTGLLSHDDLAMNRAFRTTMVGWSQQVIDFIGMRRETVEYALSFFDRYLQCPEASTALRDRVTFQLAFVTCTYMAIKLHEPTAMSPKIFAKLSQGNYCFQQIERMEFNILKALGWRVNPPTGTAFVRQILSLFPDKLLPPTMKNTVCDLAKVQIDLVLGDYRFVPIKRSTLAMACLFNAFESLQYDEHFLEMTLAQQQSLQASVLYKESMDQVPFVRHSLYQVMAALPQNAGFVHGGIRSPGLYEMASKRASCEQHSPRSVYNSNFIR
;
A
#
# COMPACT_ATOMS: atom_id res chain seq x y z
N MET A 1 27.29 13.06 -2.01
CA MET A 1 27.16 11.62 -2.28
C MET A 1 26.71 10.84 -1.05
N ASP A 2 27.14 11.23 0.17
CA ASP A 2 26.95 10.48 1.42
C ASP A 2 25.51 10.44 2.01
N MET A 3 24.67 11.46 1.78
CA MET A 3 23.34 11.54 2.41
C MET A 3 22.27 10.63 1.76
N MET A 4 22.38 10.39 0.44
CA MET A 4 21.42 9.58 -0.31
C MET A 4 21.56 8.09 0.04
N THR A 5 22.80 7.67 0.28
CA THR A 5 23.14 6.31 0.71
C THR A 5 22.64 6.06 2.14
N THR A 6 22.77 7.03 3.04
CA THR A 6 22.17 6.97 4.39
C THR A 6 20.64 6.85 4.35
N THR A 7 19.98 7.55 3.42
CA THR A 7 18.51 7.48 3.29
C THR A 7 18.07 6.09 2.86
N LEU A 8 18.73 5.51 1.86
CA LEU A 8 18.38 4.19 1.35
C LEU A 8 18.67 3.09 2.38
N GLU A 9 19.77 3.17 3.11
CA GLU A 9 20.08 2.29 4.24
C GLU A 9 19.00 2.36 5.34
N ALA A 10 18.55 3.57 5.68
CA ALA A 10 17.47 3.77 6.63
C ALA A 10 16.16 3.13 6.13
N MET A 11 15.84 3.24 4.84
CA MET A 11 14.67 2.59 4.25
C MET A 11 14.76 1.06 4.31
N PHE A 12 15.91 0.47 3.97
CA PHE A 12 16.13 -0.97 4.10
C PHE A 12 16.01 -1.45 5.55
N SER A 13 16.52 -0.66 6.51
CA SER A 13 16.40 -0.97 7.93
C SER A 13 14.95 -0.89 8.41
N GLN A 14 14.22 0.18 8.02
CA GLN A 14 12.81 0.36 8.35
C GLN A 14 11.95 -0.77 7.77
N GLU A 15 12.22 -1.20 6.53
CA GLU A 15 11.47 -2.26 5.86
C GLU A 15 11.30 -3.52 6.73
N LYS A 16 12.28 -3.88 7.56
CA LYS A 16 12.18 -5.01 8.50
C LYS A 16 10.98 -4.91 9.45
N ALA A 17 10.68 -3.70 9.93
CA ALA A 17 9.56 -3.44 10.84
C ALA A 17 8.22 -3.20 10.12
N TYR A 18 8.26 -2.98 8.81
CA TYR A 18 7.09 -2.69 7.97
C TYR A 18 6.74 -3.84 7.02
N HIS A 19 7.57 -4.88 6.97
CA HIS A 19 7.36 -6.05 6.15
C HIS A 19 6.09 -6.78 6.57
N CYS A 20 5.30 -7.17 5.58
CA CYS A 20 4.07 -7.92 5.76
C CYS A 20 4.36 -9.40 5.49
N GLN A 21 3.89 -10.29 6.36
CA GLN A 21 3.90 -11.72 6.10
C GLN A 21 2.69 -12.11 5.25
N ASP A 22 2.73 -13.32 4.69
CA ASP A 22 1.53 -13.92 4.14
C ASP A 22 0.51 -14.18 5.23
N TYR A 23 -0.60 -13.43 5.15
CA TYR A 23 -1.74 -13.57 6.04
C TYR A 23 -3.00 -14.02 5.33
N ILE A 24 -2.99 -14.55 4.11
CA ILE A 24 -4.21 -15.10 3.47
C ILE A 24 -3.93 -16.40 2.74
N LEU A 25 -2.77 -16.54 2.09
CA LEU A 25 -2.36 -17.73 1.35
C LEU A 25 -1.89 -18.88 2.27
N GLN A 26 -1.53 -18.58 3.52
CA GLN A 26 -1.12 -19.53 4.56
C GLN A 26 0.16 -20.34 4.25
N ASP A 27 1.17 -19.76 3.60
CA ASP A 27 2.48 -20.44 3.44
C ASP A 27 3.35 -20.44 4.71
N ASN A 28 2.96 -19.71 5.77
CA ASN A 28 3.81 -19.54 6.96
C ASN A 28 3.38 -20.46 8.12
N HIS A 29 3.83 -21.72 8.07
CA HIS A 29 3.61 -22.74 9.10
C HIS A 29 4.46 -22.55 10.40
N ASN A 30 5.27 -21.50 10.50
CA ASN A 30 6.37 -21.45 11.47
C ASN A 30 6.16 -20.54 12.70
N ASP A 31 5.03 -19.85 12.85
CA ASP A 31 4.71 -19.10 14.08
C ASP A 31 3.56 -19.76 14.87
N PRO A 32 3.87 -20.44 15.99
CA PRO A 32 2.86 -21.06 16.86
C PRO A 32 1.85 -20.05 17.43
N GLN A 33 2.24 -18.81 17.74
CA GLN A 33 1.28 -17.80 18.25
C GLN A 33 0.34 -17.32 17.15
N TRP A 34 0.84 -17.20 15.92
CA TRP A 34 0.04 -16.82 14.75
C TRP A 34 -1.01 -17.88 14.40
N LEU A 35 -0.65 -19.16 14.54
CA LEU A 35 -1.60 -20.26 14.38
C LEU A 35 -2.69 -20.20 15.48
N VAL A 36 -2.34 -20.00 16.76
CA VAL A 36 -3.27 -20.15 17.90
C VAL A 36 -4.52 -19.24 17.85
N TRP A 37 -4.43 -17.98 17.42
CA TRP A 37 -5.62 -17.12 17.32
C TRP A 37 -6.35 -17.20 15.97
N ARG A 38 -5.89 -18.03 15.03
CA ARG A 38 -6.38 -18.04 13.65
C ARG A 38 -6.77 -19.41 13.11
N THR A 39 -6.03 -20.47 13.46
CA THR A 39 -6.36 -21.84 13.08
C THR A 39 -7.70 -22.23 13.69
N GLY A 40 -8.69 -22.48 12.82
CA GLY A 40 -10.06 -22.83 13.19
C GLY A 40 -11.09 -21.70 13.08
N LEU A 41 -10.70 -20.50 12.64
CA LEU A 41 -11.58 -19.31 12.67
C LEU A 41 -12.02 -18.78 11.30
N LEU A 42 -11.34 -19.17 10.22
CA LEU A 42 -11.69 -18.80 8.85
C LEU A 42 -11.58 -20.04 7.95
N SER A 43 -12.57 -20.27 7.10
CA SER A 43 -12.51 -21.30 6.07
C SER A 43 -11.58 -20.90 4.91
N HIS A 44 -11.19 -21.86 4.06
CA HIS A 44 -10.49 -21.55 2.81
C HIS A 44 -11.28 -20.57 1.93
N ASP A 45 -12.61 -20.69 1.91
CA ASP A 45 -13.50 -19.81 1.17
C ASP A 45 -13.47 -18.38 1.74
N ASP A 46 -13.45 -18.23 3.06
CA ASP A 46 -13.34 -16.92 3.71
C ASP A 46 -12.04 -16.21 3.36
N LEU A 47 -10.94 -16.96 3.29
CA LEU A 47 -9.61 -16.45 2.91
C LEU A 47 -9.56 -16.06 1.43
N ALA A 48 -10.05 -16.90 0.53
CA ALA A 48 -10.14 -16.59 -0.90
C ALA A 48 -11.00 -15.33 -1.13
N MET A 49 -12.11 -15.23 -0.39
CA MET A 49 -12.99 -14.09 -0.42
C MET A 49 -12.30 -12.82 0.13
N ASN A 50 -11.60 -12.90 1.27
CA ASN A 50 -10.80 -11.78 1.81
C ASN A 50 -9.77 -11.28 0.79
N ARG A 51 -9.14 -12.18 0.03
CA ARG A 51 -8.23 -11.83 -1.07
C ARG A 51 -8.92 -11.01 -2.15
N ALA A 52 -10.05 -11.50 -2.66
CA ALA A 52 -10.82 -10.83 -3.70
C ALA A 52 -11.35 -9.46 -3.24
N PHE A 53 -11.79 -9.35 -1.98
CA PHE A 53 -12.21 -8.08 -1.39
C PHE A 53 -11.05 -7.11 -1.28
N ARG A 54 -9.86 -7.54 -0.84
CA ARG A 54 -8.67 -6.69 -0.82
C ARG A 54 -8.39 -6.11 -2.20
N THR A 55 -8.37 -6.94 -3.25
CA THR A 55 -8.15 -6.48 -4.64
C THR A 55 -9.20 -5.44 -5.06
N THR A 56 -10.47 -5.68 -4.75
CA THR A 56 -11.56 -4.72 -5.02
C THR A 56 -11.33 -3.39 -4.29
N MET A 57 -10.95 -3.44 -3.01
CA MET A 57 -10.70 -2.24 -2.20
C MET A 57 -9.47 -1.46 -2.68
N VAL A 58 -8.43 -2.14 -3.20
CA VAL A 58 -7.28 -1.47 -3.85
C VAL A 58 -7.76 -0.64 -5.04
N GLY A 59 -8.56 -1.24 -5.92
CA GLY A 59 -9.12 -0.54 -7.09
C GLY A 59 -9.98 0.66 -6.69
N TRP A 60 -10.82 0.52 -5.65
CA TRP A 60 -11.55 1.64 -5.08
C TRP A 60 -10.63 2.75 -4.56
N SER A 61 -9.57 2.39 -3.82
CA SER A 61 -8.60 3.36 -3.28
C SER A 61 -7.92 4.16 -4.38
N GLN A 62 -7.49 3.48 -5.45
CA GLN A 62 -6.87 4.09 -6.61
C GLN A 62 -7.81 5.11 -7.27
N GLN A 63 -9.08 4.73 -7.50
CA GLN A 63 -10.10 5.63 -8.05
C GLN A 63 -10.35 6.84 -7.15
N VAL A 64 -10.41 6.64 -5.84
CA VAL A 64 -10.59 7.73 -4.88
C VAL A 64 -9.41 8.70 -4.94
N ILE A 65 -8.18 8.19 -4.84
CA ILE A 65 -6.94 8.99 -4.89
C ILE A 65 -6.84 9.77 -6.21
N ASP A 66 -7.17 9.13 -7.33
CA ASP A 66 -7.18 9.77 -8.65
C ASP A 66 -8.27 10.87 -8.71
N PHE A 67 -9.47 10.61 -8.19
CA PHE A 67 -10.58 11.59 -8.17
C PHE A 67 -10.26 12.84 -7.34
N ILE A 68 -9.59 12.68 -6.21
CA ILE A 68 -9.23 13.81 -5.33
C ILE A 68 -7.92 14.50 -5.73
N GLY A 69 -7.22 13.99 -6.75
CA GLY A 69 -5.97 14.56 -7.26
C GLY A 69 -4.76 14.37 -6.34
N MET A 70 -4.72 13.27 -5.59
CA MET A 70 -3.62 12.92 -4.69
C MET A 70 -2.60 11.99 -5.38
N ARG A 71 -1.44 11.77 -4.78
CA ARG A 71 -0.37 10.96 -5.38
C ARG A 71 -0.73 9.48 -5.30
N ARG A 72 -0.49 8.72 -6.38
CA ARG A 72 -0.71 7.26 -6.40
C ARG A 72 0.02 6.50 -5.30
N GLU A 73 1.21 6.97 -4.91
CA GLU A 73 1.99 6.45 -3.78
C GLU A 73 1.20 6.42 -2.46
N THR A 74 0.17 7.26 -2.31
CA THR A 74 -0.72 7.27 -1.13
C THR A 74 -1.49 5.97 -0.96
N VAL A 75 -1.76 5.25 -2.05
CA VAL A 75 -2.34 3.90 -2.00
C VAL A 75 -1.35 2.90 -1.38
N GLU A 76 -0.05 3.05 -1.61
CA GLU A 76 0.97 2.17 -1.01
C GLU A 76 1.02 2.31 0.51
N TYR A 77 0.93 3.53 1.04
CA TYR A 77 0.84 3.78 2.48
C TYR A 77 -0.43 3.13 3.06
N ALA A 78 -1.59 3.35 2.43
CA ALA A 78 -2.85 2.78 2.85
C ALA A 78 -2.79 1.24 2.92
N LEU A 79 -2.22 0.60 1.90
CA LEU A 79 -2.05 -0.86 1.88
C LEU A 79 -1.07 -1.35 2.93
N SER A 80 0.05 -0.64 3.14
CA SER A 80 0.96 -0.98 4.24
C SER A 80 0.28 -0.92 5.61
N PHE A 81 -0.62 0.05 5.84
CA PHE A 81 -1.38 0.11 7.09
C PHE A 81 -2.36 -1.05 7.19
N PHE A 82 -3.11 -1.29 6.12
CA PHE A 82 -4.16 -2.29 6.08
C PHE A 82 -3.63 -3.71 6.22
N ASP A 83 -2.65 -4.08 5.40
CA ASP A 83 -2.08 -5.42 5.35
C ASP A 83 -1.36 -5.76 6.68
N ARG A 84 -0.71 -4.78 7.32
CA ARG A 84 -0.13 -4.95 8.67
C ARG A 84 -1.18 -5.04 9.77
N TYR A 85 -2.22 -4.21 9.70
CA TYR A 85 -3.32 -4.28 10.66
C TYR A 85 -3.99 -5.65 10.64
N LEU A 86 -4.24 -6.23 9.46
CA LEU A 86 -4.86 -7.55 9.32
C LEU A 86 -4.02 -8.72 9.86
N GLN A 87 -2.74 -8.51 10.16
CA GLN A 87 -1.88 -9.48 10.84
C GLN A 87 -1.97 -9.39 12.37
N CYS A 88 -2.52 -8.30 12.90
CA CYS A 88 -2.61 -8.07 14.33
C CYS A 88 -3.83 -8.79 14.92
N PRO A 89 -3.74 -9.31 16.16
CA PRO A 89 -4.88 -9.90 16.87
C PRO A 89 -6.11 -8.97 16.93
N GLU A 90 -5.89 -7.66 17.03
CA GLU A 90 -6.91 -6.61 17.04
C GLU A 90 -7.79 -6.62 15.78
N ALA A 91 -7.30 -7.15 14.65
CA ALA A 91 -8.04 -7.24 13.41
C ALA A 91 -8.87 -8.53 13.26
N SER A 92 -8.95 -9.38 14.29
CA SER A 92 -9.71 -10.64 14.25
C SER A 92 -11.16 -10.45 13.81
N THR A 93 -11.83 -9.38 14.25
CA THR A 93 -13.19 -9.03 13.80
C THR A 93 -13.21 -8.60 12.33
N ALA A 94 -12.24 -7.79 11.89
CA ALA A 94 -12.15 -7.33 10.50
C ALA A 94 -11.99 -8.49 9.52
N LEU A 95 -11.26 -9.54 9.89
CA LEU A 95 -11.08 -10.71 9.03
C LEU A 95 -12.35 -11.56 8.84
N ARG A 96 -13.35 -11.43 9.72
CA ARG A 96 -14.60 -12.23 9.71
C ARG A 96 -15.82 -11.42 9.28
N ASP A 97 -15.81 -10.12 9.52
CA ASP A 97 -16.91 -9.22 9.19
C ASP A 97 -16.53 -8.30 8.04
N ARG A 98 -17.28 -8.40 6.94
CA ARG A 98 -17.04 -7.65 5.70
C ARG A 98 -17.16 -6.15 5.90
N VAL A 99 -18.09 -5.71 6.74
CA VAL A 99 -18.30 -4.29 7.02
C VAL A 99 -17.10 -3.74 7.79
N THR A 100 -16.62 -4.45 8.80
CA THR A 100 -15.42 -4.08 9.56
C THR A 100 -14.16 -4.13 8.69
N PHE A 101 -14.02 -5.11 7.80
CA PHE A 101 -12.92 -5.19 6.82
C PHE A 101 -12.87 -3.94 5.93
N GLN A 102 -14.01 -3.58 5.35
CA GLN A 102 -14.12 -2.41 4.49
C GLN A 102 -13.88 -1.11 5.26
N LEU A 103 -14.46 -0.95 6.46
CA LEU A 103 -14.21 0.21 7.31
C LEU A 103 -12.72 0.35 7.65
N ALA A 104 -12.04 -0.75 7.97
CA ALA A 104 -10.60 -0.75 8.24
C ALA A 104 -9.81 -0.26 7.01
N PHE A 105 -10.15 -0.75 5.81
CA PHE A 105 -9.49 -0.31 4.58
C PHE A 105 -9.76 1.18 4.28
N VAL A 106 -11.03 1.61 4.33
CA VAL A 106 -11.44 3.01 4.13
C VAL A 106 -10.69 3.93 5.10
N THR A 107 -10.54 3.49 6.35
CA THR A 107 -9.80 4.23 7.37
C THR A 107 -8.31 4.28 7.08
N CYS A 108 -7.70 3.19 6.59
CA CYS A 108 -6.30 3.19 6.16
C CYS A 108 -6.06 4.17 5.00
N THR A 109 -6.98 4.25 4.03
CA THR A 109 -6.91 5.24 2.95
C THR A 109 -6.99 6.67 3.49
N TYR A 110 -7.92 6.93 4.42
CA TYR A 110 -8.01 8.24 5.09
C TYR A 110 -6.72 8.59 5.85
N MET A 111 -6.18 7.65 6.63
CA MET A 111 -4.93 7.83 7.37
C MET A 111 -3.77 8.16 6.42
N ALA A 112 -3.67 7.47 5.29
CA ALA A 112 -2.62 7.73 4.31
C ALA A 112 -2.69 9.16 3.75
N ILE A 113 -3.88 9.62 3.37
CA ILE A 113 -4.09 11.02 2.94
C ILE A 113 -3.71 11.99 4.06
N LYS A 114 -4.20 11.76 5.28
CA LYS A 114 -3.96 12.63 6.43
C LYS A 114 -2.48 12.77 6.79
N LEU A 115 -1.70 11.70 6.63
CA LEU A 115 -0.30 11.64 7.08
C LEU A 115 0.70 11.98 5.98
N HIS A 116 0.40 11.62 4.73
CA HIS A 116 1.38 11.65 3.64
C HIS A 116 1.05 12.64 2.53
N GLU A 117 -0.14 13.25 2.51
CA GLU A 117 -0.46 14.30 1.54
C GLU A 117 -0.31 15.70 2.14
N PRO A 118 0.11 16.69 1.32
CA PRO A 118 0.31 18.05 1.81
C PRO A 118 -1.00 18.72 2.24
N THR A 119 -2.12 18.31 1.63
CA THR A 119 -3.44 18.87 1.90
C THR A 119 -4.27 17.88 2.70
N ALA A 120 -4.45 18.19 3.98
CA ALA A 120 -5.29 17.37 4.87
C ALA A 120 -6.77 17.44 4.45
N MET A 121 -7.42 16.28 4.36
CA MET A 121 -8.86 16.17 4.14
C MET A 121 -9.57 15.94 5.47
N SER A 122 -10.67 16.66 5.74
CA SER A 122 -11.44 16.41 6.96
C SER A 122 -12.16 15.04 6.88
N PRO A 123 -12.30 14.32 8.01
CA PRO A 123 -12.95 13.01 8.03
C PRO A 123 -14.43 13.10 7.63
N LYS A 124 -15.08 14.24 7.85
CA LYS A 124 -16.47 14.49 7.41
C LYS A 124 -16.60 14.57 5.89
N ILE A 125 -15.60 15.14 5.21
CA ILE A 125 -15.57 15.18 3.74
C ILE A 125 -15.24 13.80 3.21
N PHE A 126 -14.25 13.13 3.80
CA PHE A 126 -13.87 11.78 3.39
C PHE A 126 -15.01 10.76 3.57
N ALA A 127 -15.79 10.85 4.65
CA ALA A 127 -16.97 10.01 4.88
C ALA A 127 -17.99 10.08 3.71
N LYS A 128 -18.12 11.24 3.04
CA LYS A 128 -18.98 11.38 1.87
C LYS A 128 -18.46 10.59 0.65
N LEU A 129 -17.15 10.39 0.54
CA LEU A 129 -16.55 9.55 -0.51
C LEU A 129 -16.88 8.07 -0.32
N SER A 130 -17.20 7.66 0.91
CA SER A 130 -17.75 6.32 1.21
C SER A 130 -19.25 6.18 0.92
N GLN A 131 -19.85 7.16 0.20
CA GLN A 131 -21.29 7.26 -0.07
C GLN A 131 -22.17 7.24 1.19
N GLY A 132 -21.60 7.63 2.35
CA GLY A 132 -22.30 7.62 3.63
C GLY A 132 -22.39 6.25 4.30
N ASN A 133 -21.67 5.23 3.80
CA ASN A 133 -21.62 3.91 4.43
C ASN A 133 -20.99 3.96 5.83
N TYR A 134 -20.11 4.93 6.07
CA TYR A 134 -19.44 5.12 7.35
C TYR A 134 -19.54 6.58 7.79
N CYS A 135 -19.88 6.81 9.07
CA CYS A 135 -19.82 8.13 9.66
C CYS A 135 -18.39 8.45 10.15
N PHE A 136 -18.11 9.74 10.39
CA PHE A 136 -16.77 10.16 10.81
C PHE A 136 -16.35 9.55 12.15
N GLN A 137 -17.28 9.32 13.09
CA GLN A 137 -16.96 8.68 14.38
C GLN A 137 -16.51 7.23 14.23
N GLN A 138 -17.08 6.49 13.25
CA GLN A 138 -16.65 5.12 12.94
C GLN A 138 -15.22 5.12 12.40
N ILE A 139 -14.90 6.07 11.52
CA ILE A 139 -13.55 6.25 10.95
C ILE A 139 -12.56 6.62 12.06
N GLU A 140 -12.88 7.57 12.95
CA GLU A 140 -12.00 7.99 14.06
C GLU A 140 -11.73 6.84 15.04
N ARG A 141 -12.76 6.04 15.39
CA ARG A 141 -12.59 4.88 16.26
C ARG A 141 -11.73 3.81 15.60
N MET A 142 -11.95 3.54 14.32
CA MET A 142 -11.13 2.59 13.57
C MET A 142 -9.69 3.09 13.42
N GLU A 143 -9.48 4.40 13.22
CA GLU A 143 -8.15 5.02 13.11
C GLU A 143 -7.36 4.76 14.40
N PHE A 144 -7.98 5.00 15.55
CA PHE A 144 -7.36 4.75 16.84
C PHE A 144 -6.97 3.27 17.03
N ASN A 145 -7.86 2.34 16.66
CA ASN A 145 -7.60 0.91 16.75
C ASN A 145 -6.42 0.49 15.86
N ILE A 146 -6.39 0.95 14.61
CA ILE A 146 -5.30 0.68 13.67
C ILE A 146 -3.98 1.25 14.19
N LEU A 147 -3.96 2.50 14.66
CA LEU A 147 -2.76 3.15 15.20
C LEU A 147 -2.19 2.39 16.41
N LYS A 148 -3.05 1.90 17.29
CA LYS A 148 -2.65 1.07 18.44
C LYS A 148 -2.05 -0.26 17.98
N ALA A 149 -2.73 -0.98 17.09
CA ALA A 149 -2.26 -2.26 16.56
C ALA A 149 -0.91 -2.13 15.85
N LEU A 150 -0.71 -1.04 15.09
CA LEU A 150 0.55 -0.77 14.38
C LEU A 150 1.65 -0.18 15.28
N GLY A 151 1.38 0.09 16.57
CA GLY A 151 2.31 0.77 17.46
C GLY A 151 2.79 2.12 16.90
N TRP A 152 1.89 2.86 16.25
CA TRP A 152 2.15 4.16 15.60
C TRP A 152 3.21 4.13 14.49
N ARG A 153 3.61 2.95 14.00
CA ARG A 153 4.51 2.81 12.85
C ARG A 153 3.73 3.06 11.55
N VAL A 154 3.60 4.33 11.17
CA VAL A 154 2.78 4.78 10.01
C VAL A 154 3.57 5.52 8.92
N ASN A 155 4.90 5.39 8.92
CA ASN A 155 5.78 5.92 7.88
C ASN A 155 6.60 4.79 7.22
N PRO A 156 5.95 3.86 6.50
CA PRO A 156 6.64 2.76 5.81
C PRO A 156 7.42 3.29 4.61
N PRO A 157 8.57 2.68 4.26
CA PRO A 157 9.14 2.88 2.93
C PRO A 157 8.22 2.26 1.87
N THR A 158 7.98 2.98 0.78
CA THR A 158 7.15 2.54 -0.36
C THR A 158 8.04 2.01 -1.49
N GLY A 159 7.45 1.20 -2.40
CA GLY A 159 8.15 0.77 -3.61
C GLY A 159 8.51 1.98 -4.46
N THR A 160 7.60 2.95 -4.60
CA THR A 160 7.88 4.19 -5.34
C THR A 160 9.02 5.00 -4.73
N ALA A 161 9.13 5.06 -3.39
CA ALA A 161 10.27 5.71 -2.75
C ALA A 161 11.58 5.00 -3.05
N PHE A 162 11.62 3.66 -2.99
CA PHE A 162 12.80 2.88 -3.34
C PHE A 162 13.22 3.13 -4.79
N VAL A 163 12.27 3.12 -5.74
CA VAL A 163 12.51 3.44 -7.16
C VAL A 163 13.21 4.80 -7.29
N ARG A 164 12.66 5.86 -6.67
CA ARG A 164 13.26 7.21 -6.73
C ARG A 164 14.67 7.25 -6.13
N GLN A 165 14.87 6.63 -4.97
CA GLN A 165 16.16 6.64 -4.29
C GLN A 165 17.22 5.88 -5.10
N ILE A 166 16.89 4.69 -5.62
CA ILE A 166 17.80 3.90 -6.46
C ILE A 166 18.16 4.66 -7.74
N LEU A 167 17.18 5.26 -8.44
CA LEU A 167 17.44 6.07 -9.64
C LEU A 167 18.32 7.30 -9.38
N SER A 168 18.26 7.86 -8.17
CA SER A 168 19.09 9.00 -7.79
C SER A 168 20.59 8.66 -7.73
N LEU A 169 20.94 7.38 -7.58
CA LEU A 169 22.32 6.90 -7.56
C LEU A 169 22.97 6.87 -8.95
N PHE A 170 22.17 6.86 -10.02
CA PHE A 170 22.69 6.86 -11.38
C PHE A 170 23.25 8.25 -11.71
N PRO A 171 24.49 8.38 -12.20
CA PRO A 171 25.02 9.67 -12.62
C PRO A 171 24.23 10.26 -13.79
N ASP A 172 23.98 11.57 -13.80
CA ASP A 172 23.22 12.23 -14.88
C ASP A 172 23.89 12.09 -16.27
N LYS A 173 25.22 11.89 -16.30
CA LYS A 173 25.97 11.59 -17.54
C LYS A 173 25.60 10.24 -18.14
N LEU A 174 25.20 9.30 -17.28
CA LEU A 174 24.88 7.92 -17.63
C LEU A 174 23.40 7.76 -17.94
N LEU A 175 22.57 8.35 -17.08
CA LEU A 175 21.12 8.34 -17.20
C LEU A 175 20.59 9.77 -17.00
N PRO A 176 20.29 10.50 -18.09
CA PRO A 176 19.80 11.87 -18.01
C PRO A 176 18.52 11.99 -17.18
N PRO A 177 18.23 13.15 -16.56
CA PRO A 177 17.04 13.35 -15.74
C PRO A 177 15.71 13.01 -16.44
N THR A 178 15.60 13.30 -17.73
CA THR A 178 14.43 12.94 -18.54
C THR A 178 14.22 11.43 -18.59
N MET A 179 15.31 10.66 -18.74
CA MET A 179 15.25 9.20 -18.78
C MET A 179 15.02 8.59 -17.40
N LYS A 180 15.59 9.17 -16.34
CA LYS A 180 15.23 8.82 -14.96
C LYS A 180 13.73 8.95 -14.72
N ASN A 181 13.12 10.03 -15.19
CA ASN A 181 11.67 10.22 -15.06
C ASN A 181 10.89 9.16 -15.84
N THR A 182 11.26 8.88 -17.09
CA THR A 182 10.62 7.81 -17.88
C THR A 182 10.71 6.44 -17.20
N VAL A 183 11.89 6.05 -16.72
CA VAL A 183 12.08 4.79 -15.99
C VAL A 183 11.23 4.77 -14.71
N CYS A 184 11.24 5.88 -13.96
CA CYS A 184 10.46 6.03 -12.73
C CYS A 184 8.96 5.86 -12.99
N ASP A 185 8.43 6.45 -14.07
CA ASP A 185 7.01 6.37 -14.41
C ASP A 185 6.62 4.96 -14.89
N LEU A 186 7.47 4.29 -15.69
CA LEU A 186 7.26 2.89 -16.05
C LEU A 186 7.27 1.96 -14.82
N ALA A 187 8.16 2.19 -13.87
CA ALA A 187 8.22 1.42 -12.64
C ALA A 187 7.00 1.66 -11.75
N LYS A 188 6.51 2.90 -11.64
CA LYS A 188 5.27 3.23 -10.90
C LYS A 188 4.05 2.53 -11.47
N VAL A 189 3.90 2.50 -12.80
CA VAL A 189 2.80 1.78 -13.46
C VAL A 189 2.83 0.29 -13.09
N GLN A 190 4.00 -0.33 -13.09
CA GLN A 190 4.15 -1.72 -12.67
C GLN A 190 3.81 -1.92 -11.19
N ILE A 191 4.25 -1.01 -10.31
CA ILE A 191 3.90 -1.03 -8.88
C ILE A 191 2.37 -0.95 -8.72
N ASP A 192 1.70 -0.03 -9.40
CA ASP A 192 0.25 0.14 -9.33
C ASP A 192 -0.52 -1.14 -9.72
N LEU A 193 -0.01 -1.91 -10.69
CA LEU A 193 -0.60 -3.19 -11.11
C LEU A 193 -0.50 -4.25 -10.01
N VAL A 194 0.65 -4.37 -9.36
CA VAL A 194 0.89 -5.43 -8.36
C VAL A 194 0.28 -5.13 -6.99
N LEU A 195 -0.02 -3.87 -6.67
CA LEU A 195 -0.69 -3.53 -5.41
C LEU A 195 -2.03 -4.26 -5.23
N GLY A 196 -2.74 -4.51 -6.34
CA GLY A 196 -4.01 -5.23 -6.35
C GLY A 196 -3.87 -6.74 -6.21
N ASP A 197 -2.69 -7.30 -6.48
CA ASP A 197 -2.45 -8.74 -6.46
C ASP A 197 -1.84 -9.18 -5.12
N TYR A 198 -2.56 -10.05 -4.43
CA TYR A 198 -2.17 -10.53 -3.10
C TYR A 198 -0.81 -11.26 -3.08
N ARG A 199 -0.40 -11.87 -4.20
CA ARG A 199 0.89 -12.58 -4.29
C ARG A 199 2.09 -11.68 -3.98
N PHE A 200 1.94 -10.37 -4.13
CA PHE A 200 3.01 -9.40 -3.87
C PHE A 200 2.97 -8.81 -2.46
N VAL A 201 1.97 -9.16 -1.64
CA VAL A 201 1.87 -8.69 -0.25
C VAL A 201 3.08 -9.12 0.60
N PRO A 202 3.56 -10.38 0.51
CA PRO A 202 4.73 -10.83 1.27
C PRO A 202 6.05 -10.38 0.65
N ILE A 203 6.05 -9.70 -0.50
CA ILE A 203 7.28 -9.26 -1.16
C ILE A 203 7.76 -7.94 -0.54
N LYS A 204 9.04 -7.89 -0.17
CA LYS A 204 9.69 -6.65 0.29
C LYS A 204 9.52 -5.55 -0.76
N ARG A 205 9.25 -4.31 -0.32
CA ARG A 205 9.09 -3.14 -1.20
C ARG A 205 10.38 -2.82 -1.95
N SER A 206 11.55 -3.08 -1.34
CA SER A 206 12.85 -2.96 -2.00
C SER A 206 13.02 -3.95 -3.16
N THR A 207 12.73 -5.23 -2.94
CA THR A 207 12.72 -6.27 -3.99
C THR A 207 11.76 -5.93 -5.11
N LEU A 208 10.54 -5.50 -4.75
CA LEU A 208 9.52 -5.11 -5.72
C LEU A 208 9.99 -3.93 -6.59
N ALA A 209 10.54 -2.89 -5.96
CA ALA A 209 11.07 -1.72 -6.65
C ALA A 209 12.21 -2.08 -7.60
N MET A 210 13.13 -2.97 -7.20
CA MET A 210 14.18 -3.46 -8.07
C MET A 210 13.61 -4.21 -9.27
N ALA A 211 12.70 -5.16 -9.05
CA ALA A 211 12.07 -5.91 -10.15
C ALA A 211 11.38 -4.98 -11.16
N CYS A 212 10.62 -3.98 -10.68
CA CYS A 212 9.99 -2.99 -11.55
C CYS A 212 11.02 -2.12 -12.30
N LEU A 213 12.14 -1.76 -11.67
CA LEU A 213 13.23 -1.03 -12.32
C LEU A 213 13.89 -1.84 -13.43
N PHE A 214 14.27 -3.09 -13.16
CA PHE A 214 14.86 -3.98 -14.17
C PHE A 214 13.95 -4.13 -15.39
N ASN A 215 12.66 -4.40 -15.15
CA ASN A 215 11.67 -4.47 -16.23
C ASN A 215 11.50 -3.14 -16.99
N ALA A 216 11.54 -2.00 -16.29
CA ALA A 216 11.41 -0.68 -16.92
C ALA A 216 12.62 -0.35 -17.80
N PHE A 217 13.82 -0.68 -17.35
CA PHE A 217 15.04 -0.51 -18.14
C PHE A 217 15.08 -1.45 -19.35
N GLU A 218 14.71 -2.73 -19.17
CA GLU A 218 14.61 -3.70 -20.26
C GLU A 218 13.60 -3.24 -21.32
N SER A 219 12.45 -2.69 -20.89
CA SER A 219 11.45 -2.11 -21.80
C SER A 219 11.98 -0.93 -22.62
N LEU A 220 13.00 -0.24 -22.11
CA LEU A 220 13.71 0.84 -22.79
C LEU A 220 14.99 0.39 -23.50
N GLN A 221 15.19 -0.93 -23.64
CA GLN A 221 16.32 -1.55 -24.34
C GLN A 221 17.70 -1.24 -23.72
N TYR A 222 17.74 -0.98 -22.41
CA TYR A 222 19.01 -0.94 -21.69
C TYR A 222 19.52 -2.36 -21.42
N ASP A 223 20.84 -2.53 -21.52
CA ASP A 223 21.51 -3.79 -21.18
C ASP A 223 21.40 -4.08 -19.68
N GLU A 224 20.99 -5.31 -19.34
CA GLU A 224 20.84 -5.75 -17.96
C GLU A 224 22.18 -5.73 -17.23
N HIS A 225 23.27 -6.11 -17.91
CA HIS A 225 24.61 -6.12 -17.35
C HIS A 225 25.07 -4.72 -16.96
N PHE A 226 24.69 -3.71 -17.75
CA PHE A 226 24.98 -2.31 -17.46
C PHE A 226 24.31 -1.82 -16.16
N LEU A 227 23.09 -2.26 -15.89
CA LEU A 227 22.37 -1.93 -14.65
C LEU A 227 23.01 -2.60 -13.45
N GLU A 228 23.27 -3.90 -13.57
CA GLU A 228 23.96 -4.68 -12.54
C GLU A 228 25.32 -4.07 -12.21
N MET A 229 26.11 -3.73 -13.23
CA MET A 229 27.40 -3.06 -13.07
C MET A 229 27.27 -1.69 -12.41
N THR A 230 26.31 -0.86 -12.83
CA THR A 230 26.15 0.49 -12.28
C THR A 230 25.73 0.44 -10.81
N LEU A 231 24.82 -0.47 -10.46
CA LEU A 231 24.40 -0.70 -9.08
C LEU A 231 25.53 -1.34 -8.25
N ALA A 232 26.31 -2.24 -8.86
CA ALA A 232 27.45 -2.88 -8.22
C ALA A 232 28.62 -1.91 -7.95
N GLN A 233 28.81 -0.92 -8.80
CA GLN A 233 29.84 0.12 -8.63
C GLN A 233 29.50 1.10 -7.49
N GLN A 234 28.24 1.14 -7.02
CA GLN A 234 27.87 1.90 -5.83
C GLN A 234 28.28 1.12 -4.57
N GLN A 235 29.53 1.32 -4.11
CA GLN A 235 30.11 0.67 -2.92
C GLN A 235 29.23 0.79 -1.66
N SER A 236 28.47 1.88 -1.54
CA SER A 236 27.49 2.12 -0.48
C SER A 236 26.24 1.22 -0.54
N LEU A 237 25.85 0.73 -1.71
CA LEU A 237 24.68 -0.14 -1.88
C LEU A 237 25.01 -1.59 -1.52
N GLN A 238 26.19 -2.05 -1.96
CA GLN A 238 26.66 -3.42 -1.83
C GLN A 238 27.07 -3.81 -0.40
N ALA A 239 27.43 -2.84 0.45
CA ALA A 239 27.79 -3.08 1.84
C ALA A 239 26.56 -3.43 2.72
N SER A 240 25.35 -3.13 2.25
CA SER A 240 24.14 -3.56 2.94
C SER A 240 23.82 -5.01 2.56
N VAL A 241 23.91 -5.93 3.52
CA VAL A 241 23.42 -7.32 3.41
C VAL A 241 21.98 -7.38 2.84
N LEU A 242 21.22 -6.30 3.06
CA LEU A 242 19.84 -6.11 2.63
C LEU A 242 19.68 -5.95 1.11
N TYR A 243 20.65 -5.39 0.38
CA TYR A 243 20.61 -5.36 -1.08
C TYR A 243 20.69 -6.76 -1.70
N LYS A 244 21.58 -7.61 -1.17
CA LYS A 244 21.79 -8.98 -1.67
C LYS A 244 20.55 -9.85 -1.44
N GLU A 245 20.00 -9.83 -0.22
CA GLU A 245 18.74 -10.54 0.09
C GLU A 245 17.60 -10.12 -0.84
N SER A 246 17.51 -8.83 -1.17
CA SER A 246 16.46 -8.34 -2.06
C SER A 246 16.67 -8.82 -3.50
N MET A 247 17.92 -8.87 -3.99
CA MET A 247 18.26 -9.27 -5.36
C MET A 247 17.98 -10.75 -5.66
N ASP A 248 18.15 -11.66 -4.71
CA ASP A 248 17.93 -13.10 -4.93
C ASP A 248 16.48 -13.43 -5.36
N GLN A 249 15.50 -12.64 -4.91
CA GLN A 249 14.10 -12.82 -5.25
C GLN A 249 13.67 -12.07 -6.52
N VAL A 250 14.49 -11.13 -7.03
CA VAL A 250 14.13 -10.26 -8.16
C VAL A 250 13.71 -11.06 -9.40
N PRO A 251 14.42 -12.12 -9.85
CA PRO A 251 14.03 -12.87 -11.04
C PRO A 251 12.62 -13.50 -10.93
N PHE A 252 12.28 -14.03 -9.75
CA PHE A 252 10.96 -14.62 -9.50
C PHE A 252 9.85 -13.55 -9.48
N VAL A 253 10.13 -12.41 -8.85
CA VAL A 253 9.19 -11.27 -8.80
C VAL A 253 8.97 -10.69 -10.20
N ARG A 254 10.02 -10.57 -11.02
CA ARG A 254 9.93 -10.15 -12.43
C ARG A 254 9.07 -11.11 -13.25
N HIS A 255 9.27 -12.42 -13.12
CA HIS A 255 8.44 -13.41 -13.80
C HIS A 255 6.95 -13.27 -13.42
N SER A 256 6.67 -13.09 -12.14
CA SER A 256 5.30 -12.89 -11.63
C SER A 256 4.68 -11.58 -12.16
N LEU A 257 5.48 -10.50 -12.23
CA LEU A 257 5.10 -9.22 -12.82
C LEU A 257 4.69 -9.38 -14.30
N TYR A 258 5.47 -10.09 -15.11
CA TYR A 258 5.11 -10.34 -16.51
C TYR A 258 3.79 -11.10 -16.65
N GLN A 259 3.51 -12.06 -15.77
CA GLN A 259 2.22 -12.76 -15.78
C GLN A 259 1.06 -11.80 -15.50
N VAL A 260 1.20 -10.89 -14.52
CA VAL A 260 0.20 -9.86 -14.24
C VAL A 260 0.00 -8.94 -15.45
N MET A 261 1.09 -8.48 -16.05
CA MET A 261 1.04 -7.60 -17.22
C MET A 261 0.43 -8.30 -18.44
N ALA A 262 0.73 -9.58 -18.67
CA ALA A 262 0.20 -10.38 -19.77
C ALA A 262 -1.28 -10.74 -19.59
N ALA A 263 -1.76 -10.82 -18.35
CA ALA A 263 -3.16 -11.06 -18.02
C ALA A 263 -4.05 -9.81 -18.23
N LEU A 264 -3.46 -8.64 -18.49
CA LEU A 264 -4.23 -7.45 -18.82
C LEU A 264 -4.92 -7.61 -20.18
N PRO A 265 -6.19 -7.18 -20.33
CA PRO A 265 -6.86 -7.22 -21.62
C PRO A 265 -6.08 -6.40 -22.66
N GLN A 266 -5.62 -7.03 -23.74
CA GLN A 266 -4.78 -6.42 -24.80
C GLN A 266 -5.48 -5.28 -25.58
N ASN A 267 -6.78 -5.03 -25.33
CA ASN A 267 -7.59 -3.97 -25.93
C ASN A 267 -8.33 -3.12 -24.87
N ALA A 268 -7.67 -2.80 -23.74
CA ALA A 268 -8.15 -1.70 -22.90
C ALA A 268 -7.64 -0.36 -23.47
N GLY A 269 -8.23 0.08 -24.59
CA GLY A 269 -8.32 1.51 -24.83
C GLY A 269 -8.94 2.18 -23.60
N PHE A 270 -8.67 3.46 -23.38
CA PHE A 270 -9.38 4.28 -22.39
C PHE A 270 -10.89 4.24 -22.68
N VAL A 271 -11.55 3.17 -22.22
CA VAL A 271 -12.98 2.99 -22.31
C VAL A 271 -13.49 3.36 -20.93
N HIS A 272 -13.96 4.60 -20.82
CA HIS A 272 -15.07 4.93 -19.93
C HIS A 272 -16.24 3.99 -20.27
N GLY A 273 -16.22 2.79 -19.70
CA GLY A 273 -17.23 1.77 -19.88
C GLY A 273 -17.39 1.03 -18.57
N GLY A 274 -18.57 1.18 -17.98
CA GLY A 274 -18.87 0.69 -16.65
C GLY A 274 -18.70 -0.83 -16.58
N ILE A 275 -17.67 -1.25 -15.87
CA ILE A 275 -17.65 -2.58 -15.28
C ILE A 275 -18.34 -2.42 -13.93
N ARG A 276 -19.55 -2.99 -13.88
CA ARG A 276 -20.43 -3.01 -12.70
C ARG A 276 -19.66 -3.60 -11.51
N SER A 277 -19.37 -2.76 -10.53
CA SER A 277 -18.94 -3.18 -9.20
C SER A 277 -19.94 -4.19 -8.64
N PRO A 278 -19.49 -5.33 -8.07
CA PRO A 278 -20.40 -6.24 -7.40
C PRO A 278 -21.08 -5.55 -6.22
N GLY A 279 -22.40 -5.38 -6.31
CA GLY A 279 -23.29 -5.31 -5.15
C GLY A 279 -23.16 -4.13 -4.17
N LEU A 280 -23.20 -2.88 -4.65
CA LEU A 280 -23.51 -1.71 -3.79
C LEU A 280 -24.96 -1.72 -3.25
N TYR A 281 -25.82 -2.63 -3.71
CA TYR A 281 -27.26 -2.64 -3.41
C TYR A 281 -27.72 -3.69 -2.38
N GLU A 282 -26.84 -4.55 -1.85
CA GLU A 282 -27.27 -5.68 -1.00
C GLU A 282 -26.69 -5.67 0.43
N MET A 283 -26.10 -4.54 0.85
CA MET A 283 -25.72 -4.31 2.25
C MET A 283 -26.58 -3.24 2.94
N ALA A 284 -27.73 -2.92 2.34
CA ALA A 284 -28.75 -2.06 2.93
C ALA A 284 -29.67 -2.85 3.89
N SER A 285 -29.15 -3.29 5.04
CA SER A 285 -30.01 -3.57 6.20
C SER A 285 -29.21 -3.55 7.50
N LYS A 286 -28.87 -2.33 7.94
CA LYS A 286 -28.79 -1.88 9.33
C LYS A 286 -28.28 -0.43 9.33
N ARG A 287 -29.23 0.51 9.26
CA ARG A 287 -28.92 1.93 9.51
C ARG A 287 -28.49 2.06 10.97
N ALA A 288 -27.23 2.41 11.21
CA ALA A 288 -26.85 2.95 12.51
C ALA A 288 -27.29 4.42 12.54
N SER A 289 -28.43 4.69 13.16
CA SER A 289 -28.84 6.06 13.50
C SER A 289 -27.89 6.58 14.57
N CYS A 290 -27.02 7.53 14.20
CA CYS A 290 -26.26 8.30 15.18
C CYS A 290 -26.99 9.63 15.40
N GLU A 291 -27.60 9.77 16.57
CA GLU A 291 -28.19 11.03 17.01
C GLU A 291 -27.13 12.13 17.07
N GLN A 292 -27.40 13.23 16.38
CA GLN A 292 -26.57 14.42 16.41
C GLN A 292 -26.78 15.13 17.74
N HIS A 293 -25.90 14.90 18.72
CA HIS A 293 -25.78 15.82 19.86
C HIS A 293 -24.61 16.75 19.60
N SER A 294 -24.92 18.03 19.38
CA SER A 294 -23.98 19.13 19.25
C SER A 294 -23.58 19.62 20.64
N PRO A 295 -22.28 19.60 21.04
CA PRO A 295 -21.83 20.28 22.23
C PRO A 295 -20.94 21.46 21.84
N ARG A 296 -21.48 22.45 21.12
CA ARG A 296 -20.87 23.78 21.04
C ARG A 296 -21.94 24.86 21.01
N SER A 297 -22.44 25.18 22.20
CA SER A 297 -22.91 26.54 22.51
C SER A 297 -22.56 26.82 23.96
N VAL A 298 -21.43 27.51 24.18
CA VAL A 298 -21.31 28.55 25.21
C VAL A 298 -20.35 29.60 24.66
N TYR A 299 -20.90 30.67 24.11
CA TYR A 299 -20.30 31.99 24.25
C TYR A 299 -20.34 32.32 25.75
N ASN A 300 -19.19 32.53 26.39
CA ASN A 300 -19.15 33.56 27.42
C ASN A 300 -17.74 34.12 27.64
N SER A 301 -17.69 35.42 27.42
CA SER A 301 -16.72 36.41 27.86
C SER A 301 -16.50 36.44 29.38
N ASN A 302 -15.28 36.83 29.76
CA ASN A 302 -14.83 37.39 31.05
C ASN A 302 -14.81 36.47 32.28
N PHE A 303 -13.61 36.22 32.84
CA PHE A 303 -13.13 36.75 34.13
C PHE A 303 -11.80 36.07 34.58
N ILE A 304 -10.73 36.88 34.74
CA ILE A 304 -9.75 36.98 35.87
C ILE A 304 -8.97 35.70 36.29
N ARG A 305 -7.63 35.63 36.42
CA ARG A 305 -6.53 36.59 36.71
C ARG A 305 -5.36 36.42 35.75
#